data_AF-A0A4Q1ZTZ2-F1
#
_entry.id   AF-A0A4Q1ZTZ2-F1
#
_cell.length_a   1.000
_cell.length_b   1.000
_cell.length_c   1.000
_cell.angle_alpha   90.00
_cell.angle_beta   90.00
_cell.angle_gamma   90.00
#
_symmetry.space_group_name_H-M   'P 1'
#
loop_
_entity.id
_entity.type
_entity.pdbx_description
1 polymer ?
#
loop_
_entity_poly.entity_id
_entity_poly.type
_entity_poly.pdbx_seq_one_letter_code
_entity_poly.pdbx_strand_id
1 'polypeptide(L)'
;INYVYRTGPKAGQMVSADSVNSHTFVPTYTVDQVTRENVGEPSWAPETAEFSAVTSPTVSGYTSDRSVVEKMTITPSSKDNVVTVYYDANEQRLTYTVIDDGDNGKVLANNELLATGDSESVVGDKVSTDYQALIQSYLDKGYVLVSADALPANFDNNDAVDQNVVLHLAHGTKEVVGTPKTVTQTVTYVYGNGPKKGQSAADTYTKGYQFTSVDTIDTVTGAILNTVWSPAQTTEVIQSPTVKGYTPDRNEISGQTITHDSEDLSTVVTYTAGDQTVKVHYIDVYGGANKELTDQLQT
;
A
#
# COMPACT_ATOMS: atom_id res chain seq x y z
N ILE A 1 -45.14 35.71 6.72
CA ILE A 1 -44.06 34.83 7.20
C ILE A 1 -42.95 34.88 6.17
N ASN A 2 -41.76 35.28 6.60
CA ASN A 2 -40.59 35.43 5.74
C ASN A 2 -39.64 34.28 6.03
N TYR A 3 -39.11 33.64 4.99
CA TYR A 3 -38.19 32.50 5.13
C TYR A 3 -36.80 32.93 4.63
N VAL A 4 -35.80 32.92 5.51
CA VAL A 4 -34.48 33.50 5.23
C VAL A 4 -33.36 32.55 5.66
N TYR A 5 -32.35 32.38 4.81
CA TYR A 5 -31.13 31.66 5.19
C TYR A 5 -30.31 32.46 6.20
N ARG A 6 -29.93 31.83 7.31
CA ARG A 6 -29.14 32.44 8.39
C ARG A 6 -27.64 32.14 8.26
N THR A 7 -27.28 30.93 7.86
CA THR A 7 -25.89 30.48 7.70
C THR A 7 -25.65 29.85 6.32
N GLY A 8 -24.41 29.41 6.07
CA GLY A 8 -23.99 28.86 4.79
C GLY A 8 -23.86 29.89 3.65
N PRO A 9 -23.55 29.43 2.43
CA PRO A 9 -23.30 30.30 1.26
C PRO A 9 -24.49 31.17 0.85
N LYS A 10 -25.70 30.80 1.26
CA LYS A 10 -26.94 31.50 0.95
C LYS A 10 -27.37 32.50 2.03
N ALA A 11 -26.57 32.69 3.09
CA ALA A 11 -26.93 33.58 4.21
C ALA A 11 -27.43 34.94 3.73
N GLY A 12 -28.59 35.36 4.27
CA GLY A 12 -29.28 36.60 3.90
C GLY A 12 -30.21 36.51 2.69
N GLN A 13 -30.19 35.42 1.91
CA GLN A 13 -31.12 35.21 0.80
C GLN A 13 -32.47 34.65 1.28
N MET A 14 -33.52 34.91 0.51
CA MET A 14 -34.85 34.34 0.77
C MET A 14 -34.88 32.87 0.34
N VAL A 15 -35.46 32.02 1.19
CA VAL A 15 -35.64 30.58 0.94
C VAL A 15 -36.79 30.33 -0.03
N SER A 16 -37.88 31.08 0.12
CA SER A 16 -39.07 31.00 -0.71
C SER A 16 -39.78 32.35 -0.73
N ALA A 17 -40.85 32.46 -1.53
CA ALA A 17 -41.77 33.59 -1.44
C ALA A 17 -42.41 33.68 -0.03
N ASP A 18 -42.74 34.90 0.38
CA ASP A 18 -43.40 35.15 1.66
C ASP A 18 -44.79 34.51 1.70
N SER A 19 -45.13 33.91 2.84
CA SER A 19 -46.50 33.46 3.11
C SER A 19 -47.30 34.59 3.76
N VAL A 20 -48.29 35.12 3.05
CA VAL A 20 -49.13 36.24 3.48
C VAL A 20 -50.57 35.78 3.62
N ASN A 21 -51.13 35.96 4.82
CA ASN A 21 -52.55 35.72 5.11
C ASN A 21 -53.17 37.02 5.62
N SER A 22 -54.38 37.33 5.18
CA SER A 22 -55.12 38.51 5.59
C SER A 22 -56.55 38.15 5.94
N HIS A 23 -57.12 38.83 6.95
CA HIS A 23 -58.52 38.72 7.29
C HIS A 23 -59.13 40.12 7.39
N THR A 24 -60.33 40.30 6.84
CA THR A 24 -61.04 41.58 6.87
C THR A 24 -62.22 41.45 7.82
N PHE A 25 -62.18 42.21 8.93
CA PHE A 25 -63.32 42.38 9.80
C PHE A 25 -64.24 43.49 9.26
N VAL A 26 -65.56 43.27 9.32
CA VAL A 26 -66.57 44.25 8.90
C VAL A 26 -67.34 44.72 10.13
N PRO A 27 -67.26 46.01 10.51
CA PRO A 27 -68.00 46.52 11.66
C PRO A 27 -69.48 46.74 11.32
N THR A 28 -70.35 46.52 12.29
CA THR A 28 -71.77 46.90 12.25
C THR A 28 -72.03 48.04 13.22
N TYR A 29 -72.84 49.01 12.81
CA TYR A 29 -73.17 50.18 13.62
C TYR A 29 -74.65 50.20 13.93
N THR A 30 -74.99 50.59 15.16
CA THR A 30 -76.35 51.02 15.47
C THR A 30 -76.52 52.44 14.96
N VAL A 31 -77.58 52.72 14.22
CA VAL A 31 -77.83 54.04 13.63
C VAL A 31 -79.08 54.65 14.27
N ASP A 32 -78.98 55.90 14.68
CA ASP A 32 -80.13 56.69 15.09
C ASP A 32 -81.03 56.96 13.87
N GLN A 33 -82.30 56.56 13.93
CA GLN A 33 -83.20 56.67 12.77
C GLN A 33 -83.58 58.11 12.43
N VAL A 34 -83.44 59.05 13.37
CA VAL A 34 -83.74 60.48 13.19
C VAL A 34 -82.52 61.23 12.68
N THR A 35 -81.36 61.10 13.32
CA THR A 35 -80.14 61.85 12.95
C THR A 35 -79.32 61.18 11.85
N ARG A 36 -79.54 59.88 11.61
CA ARG A 36 -78.73 59.03 10.72
C ARG A 36 -77.26 58.90 11.16
N GLU A 37 -76.94 59.25 12.39
CA GLU A 37 -75.61 59.10 12.96
C GLU A 37 -75.42 57.73 13.61
N ASN A 38 -74.17 57.25 13.63
CA ASN A 38 -73.80 56.04 14.35
C ASN A 38 -73.86 56.29 15.86
N VAL A 39 -74.42 55.35 16.61
CA VAL A 39 -74.56 55.39 18.06
C VAL A 39 -73.75 54.26 18.68
N GLY A 40 -72.83 54.61 19.59
CA GLY A 40 -71.97 53.65 20.30
C GLY A 40 -70.76 53.16 19.51
N GLU A 41 -70.07 52.15 20.06
CA GLU A 41 -68.93 51.49 19.43
C GLU A 41 -69.39 50.52 18.32
N PRO A 42 -68.57 50.27 17.28
CA PRO A 42 -68.86 49.25 16.29
C PRO A 42 -68.94 47.86 16.92
N SER A 43 -69.94 47.08 16.51
CA SER A 43 -70.07 45.67 16.85
C SER A 43 -69.45 44.78 15.77
N TRP A 44 -68.67 43.79 16.18
CA TRP A 44 -67.93 42.89 15.29
C TRP A 44 -68.50 41.47 15.40
N ALA A 45 -68.93 40.89 14.28
CA ALA A 45 -69.42 39.51 14.23
C ALA A 45 -68.82 38.78 13.02
N PRO A 46 -67.91 37.80 13.22
CA PRO A 46 -67.38 37.32 14.50
C PRO A 46 -66.41 38.32 15.19
N GLU A 47 -66.27 38.21 16.51
CA GLU A 47 -65.33 39.03 17.30
C GLU A 47 -63.86 38.61 17.11
N THR A 48 -63.64 37.37 16.66
CA THR A 48 -62.32 36.79 16.43
C THR A 48 -62.27 36.02 15.12
N ALA A 49 -61.07 35.90 14.57
CA ALA A 49 -60.75 34.98 13.49
C ALA A 49 -59.46 34.22 13.83
N GLU A 50 -59.17 33.13 13.11
CA GLU A 50 -57.94 32.36 13.28
C GLU A 50 -57.16 32.32 11.97
N PHE A 51 -55.84 32.56 12.05
CA PHE A 51 -54.90 32.12 11.05
C PHE A 51 -54.45 30.70 11.40
N SER A 52 -54.60 29.78 10.45
CA SER A 52 -54.11 28.41 10.57
C SER A 52 -52.58 28.38 10.74
N ALA A 53 -52.09 27.32 11.39
CA ALA A 53 -50.66 27.06 11.46
C ALA A 53 -50.09 26.85 10.05
N VAL A 54 -48.85 27.31 9.84
CA VAL A 54 -48.15 27.21 8.56
C VAL A 54 -46.88 26.40 8.76
N THR A 55 -46.78 25.26 8.09
CA THR A 55 -45.56 24.45 8.06
C THR A 55 -44.49 25.15 7.24
N SER A 56 -43.29 25.28 7.80
CA SER A 56 -42.13 25.84 7.12
C SER A 56 -41.66 24.90 6.01
N PRO A 57 -41.24 25.40 4.83
CA PRO A 57 -40.69 24.57 3.77
C PRO A 57 -39.52 23.69 4.22
N THR A 58 -39.46 22.44 3.78
CA THR A 58 -38.26 21.62 3.92
C THR A 58 -37.24 21.99 2.85
N VAL A 59 -35.98 22.14 3.24
CA VAL A 59 -34.88 22.50 2.33
C VAL A 59 -33.73 21.53 2.55
N SER A 60 -33.27 20.84 1.50
CA SER A 60 -32.14 19.90 1.60
C SER A 60 -30.89 20.58 2.15
N GLY A 61 -30.30 20.00 3.19
CA GLY A 61 -29.10 20.51 3.84
C GLY A 61 -29.31 21.75 4.71
N TYR A 62 -30.56 22.12 5.02
CA TYR A 62 -30.85 23.21 5.94
C TYR A 62 -31.94 22.83 6.94
N THR A 63 -31.76 23.26 8.19
CA THR A 63 -32.74 23.10 9.26
C THR A 63 -33.36 24.44 9.60
N SER A 64 -34.70 24.50 9.61
CA SER A 64 -35.40 25.70 10.07
C SER A 64 -35.42 25.79 11.59
N ASP A 65 -35.26 27.00 12.12
CA ASP A 65 -35.41 27.27 13.56
C ASP A 65 -36.85 27.05 14.05
N ARG A 66 -37.81 27.09 13.12
CA ARG A 66 -39.23 26.84 13.32
C ARG A 66 -39.73 25.95 12.19
N SER A 67 -40.10 24.71 12.49
CA SER A 67 -40.72 23.81 11.51
C SER A 67 -42.19 24.14 11.23
N VAL A 68 -42.85 24.81 12.18
CA VAL A 68 -44.23 25.30 12.06
C VAL A 68 -44.33 26.68 12.71
N VAL A 69 -44.99 27.61 12.02
CA VAL A 69 -45.50 28.83 12.64
C VAL A 69 -46.89 28.53 13.15
N GLU A 70 -47.04 28.52 14.47
CA GLU A 70 -48.29 28.15 15.15
C GLU A 70 -49.47 29.03 14.73
N LYS A 71 -50.68 28.46 14.87
CA LYS A 71 -51.91 29.19 14.59
C LYS A 71 -52.05 30.41 15.51
N MET A 72 -52.70 31.46 15.01
CA MET A 72 -52.87 32.72 15.72
C MET A 72 -54.33 33.15 15.69
N THR A 73 -54.91 33.42 16.87
CA THR A 73 -56.22 34.08 16.98
C THR A 73 -56.04 35.60 16.88
N ILE A 74 -56.87 36.24 16.06
CA ILE A 74 -56.86 37.68 15.83
C ILE A 74 -58.21 38.31 16.13
N THR A 75 -58.18 39.59 16.45
CA THR A 75 -59.31 40.49 16.69
C THR A 75 -59.22 41.68 15.74
N PRO A 76 -60.28 42.50 15.60
CA PRO A 76 -60.24 43.74 14.82
C PRO A 76 -59.17 44.75 15.26
N SER A 77 -58.69 44.68 16.51
CA SER A 77 -57.62 45.53 17.07
C SER A 77 -56.22 44.93 16.93
N SER A 78 -56.10 43.72 16.36
CA SER A 78 -54.82 43.06 16.16
C SER A 78 -53.99 43.81 15.12
N LYS A 79 -52.70 44.00 15.42
CA LYS A 79 -51.75 44.61 14.50
C LYS A 79 -51.19 43.57 13.54
N ASP A 80 -50.69 44.04 12.39
CA ASP A 80 -49.92 43.22 11.47
C ASP A 80 -48.74 42.57 12.20
N ASN A 81 -48.53 41.29 11.92
CA ASN A 81 -47.46 40.49 12.51
C ASN A 81 -46.57 39.93 11.41
N VAL A 82 -45.27 40.16 11.54
CA VAL A 82 -44.26 39.56 10.65
C VAL A 82 -43.48 38.55 11.46
N VAL A 83 -43.59 37.28 11.05
CA VAL A 83 -42.77 36.18 11.56
C VAL A 83 -41.66 35.91 10.54
N THR A 84 -40.41 35.94 10.99
CA THR A 84 -39.27 35.43 10.21
C THR A 84 -38.91 34.03 10.72
N VAL A 85 -38.76 33.09 9.79
CA VAL A 85 -38.23 31.75 10.00
C VAL A 85 -36.83 31.70 9.39
N TYR A 86 -35.85 31.28 10.19
CA TYR A 86 -34.46 31.22 9.80
C TYR A 86 -34.04 29.79 9.48
N TYR A 87 -33.21 29.63 8.45
CA TYR A 87 -32.66 28.34 8.04
C TYR A 87 -31.15 28.31 8.25
N ASP A 88 -30.68 27.38 9.08
CA ASP A 88 -29.26 27.12 9.25
C ASP A 88 -28.82 26.00 8.30
N ALA A 89 -27.69 26.20 7.63
CA ALA A 89 -27.03 25.13 6.91
C ALA A 89 -26.64 24.01 7.90
N ASN A 90 -26.93 22.78 7.52
CA ASN A 90 -26.53 21.60 8.26
C ASN A 90 -25.03 21.35 8.05
N GLU A 91 -24.37 20.77 9.06
CA GLU A 91 -22.98 20.33 8.93
C GLU A 91 -22.93 19.06 8.08
N GLN A 92 -22.17 19.11 6.98
CA GLN A 92 -21.89 17.99 6.09
C GLN A 92 -20.51 17.40 6.39
N ARG A 93 -20.31 16.15 5.99
CA ARG A 93 -19.08 15.39 6.18
C ARG A 93 -18.52 14.95 4.85
N LEU A 94 -17.23 15.23 4.65
CA LEU A 94 -16.42 14.66 3.59
C LEU A 94 -15.50 13.60 4.21
N THR A 95 -15.59 12.38 3.69
CA THR A 95 -14.83 11.21 4.15
C THR A 95 -13.87 10.72 3.07
N TYR A 96 -12.95 9.84 3.45
CA TYR A 96 -12.05 9.17 2.53
C TYR A 96 -11.98 7.66 2.79
N THR A 97 -11.69 6.92 1.73
CA THR A 97 -11.43 5.48 1.77
C THR A 97 -10.09 5.20 1.07
N VAL A 98 -9.26 4.35 1.68
CA VAL A 98 -7.96 3.96 1.13
C VAL A 98 -7.96 2.47 0.83
N ILE A 99 -7.62 2.12 -0.40
CA ILE A 99 -7.61 0.75 -0.92
C ILE A 99 -6.18 0.40 -1.35
N ASP A 100 -5.74 -0.77 -0.91
CA ASP A 100 -4.49 -1.40 -1.29
C ASP A 100 -4.73 -2.44 -2.38
N ASP A 101 -4.45 -2.04 -3.61
CA ASP A 101 -4.54 -2.88 -4.80
C ASP A 101 -3.41 -3.93 -4.84
N GLY A 102 -2.31 -3.71 -4.10
CA GLY A 102 -1.20 -4.65 -3.97
C GLY A 102 -1.53 -5.87 -3.09
N ASP A 103 -2.50 -5.72 -2.18
CA ASP A 103 -3.00 -6.78 -1.27
C ASP A 103 -4.46 -7.14 -1.60
N ASN A 104 -4.72 -7.45 -2.88
CA ASN A 104 -6.02 -7.89 -3.39
C ASN A 104 -7.21 -6.96 -3.07
N GLY A 105 -6.98 -5.64 -3.10
CA GLY A 105 -8.04 -4.63 -2.87
C GLY A 105 -8.41 -4.48 -1.39
N LYS A 106 -7.47 -4.74 -0.48
CA LYS A 106 -7.68 -4.58 0.95
C LYS A 106 -7.95 -3.13 1.32
N VAL A 107 -8.98 -2.91 2.12
CA VAL A 107 -9.33 -1.57 2.62
C VAL A 107 -8.46 -1.23 3.83
N LEU A 108 -7.62 -0.21 3.71
CA LEU A 108 -6.72 0.27 4.77
C LEU A 108 -7.39 1.31 5.68
N ALA A 109 -8.33 2.07 5.13
CA ALA A 109 -9.16 3.04 5.85
C ALA A 109 -10.52 3.11 5.14
N ASN A 110 -11.62 3.16 5.89
CA ASN A 110 -12.97 3.04 5.34
C ASN A 110 -13.87 4.18 5.83
N ASN A 111 -14.25 5.09 4.93
CA ASN A 111 -15.07 6.26 5.23
C ASN A 111 -14.59 7.05 6.46
N GLU A 112 -13.28 7.24 6.57
CA GLU A 112 -12.69 8.04 7.65
C GLU A 112 -12.94 9.53 7.40
N LEU A 113 -13.13 10.31 8.46
CA LEU A 113 -13.45 11.73 8.31
C LEU A 113 -12.24 12.51 7.76
N LEU A 114 -12.46 13.23 6.65
CA LEU A 114 -11.48 14.16 6.10
C LEU A 114 -11.76 15.59 6.56
N ALA A 115 -13.02 16.03 6.45
CA ALA A 115 -13.43 17.38 6.81
C ALA A 115 -14.93 17.48 7.10
N THR A 116 -15.32 18.55 7.79
CA THR A 116 -16.72 18.98 7.90
C THR A 116 -16.87 20.41 7.40
N GLY A 117 -18.10 20.77 7.04
CA GLY A 117 -18.45 22.14 6.64
C GLY A 117 -19.95 22.31 6.43
N ASP A 118 -20.40 23.56 6.36
CA ASP A 118 -21.81 23.88 6.10
C ASP A 118 -22.24 23.36 4.73
N SER A 119 -23.50 22.93 4.59
CA SER A 119 -24.09 22.54 3.31
C SER A 119 -23.80 23.55 2.20
N GLU A 120 -23.42 23.03 1.03
CA GLU A 120 -23.06 23.80 -0.17
C GLU A 120 -21.83 24.72 -0.03
N SER A 121 -21.15 24.76 1.13
CA SER A 121 -19.94 25.57 1.32
C SER A 121 -18.75 25.00 0.57
N VAL A 122 -17.79 25.87 0.21
CA VAL A 122 -16.59 25.48 -0.53
C VAL A 122 -15.69 24.60 0.34
N VAL A 123 -15.19 23.50 -0.22
CA VAL A 123 -14.13 22.70 0.41
C VAL A 123 -12.83 23.50 0.37
N GLY A 124 -12.38 23.96 1.54
CA GLY A 124 -11.25 24.89 1.64
C GLY A 124 -9.89 24.26 1.34
N ASP A 125 -8.91 25.11 0.98
CA ASP A 125 -7.53 24.72 0.62
C ASP A 125 -6.82 23.86 1.69
N LYS A 126 -7.19 24.03 2.96
CA LYS A 126 -6.66 23.21 4.05
C LYS A 126 -7.02 21.72 3.84
N VAL A 127 -8.24 21.42 3.40
CA VAL A 127 -8.68 20.03 3.15
C VAL A 127 -7.86 19.42 2.02
N SER A 128 -7.55 20.20 0.98
CA SER A 128 -6.65 19.77 -0.10
C SER A 128 -5.24 19.46 0.44
N THR A 129 -4.71 20.32 1.29
CA THR A 129 -3.40 20.11 1.92
C THR A 129 -3.38 18.85 2.80
N ASP A 130 -4.42 18.65 3.62
CA ASP A 130 -4.55 17.48 4.49
C ASP A 130 -4.67 16.19 3.66
N TYR A 131 -5.42 16.21 2.55
CA TYR A 131 -5.56 15.06 1.65
C TYR A 131 -4.24 14.72 0.94
N GLN A 132 -3.47 15.72 0.51
CA GLN A 132 -2.12 15.48 -0.06
C GLN A 132 -1.15 14.94 0.99
N ALA A 133 -1.20 15.45 2.23
CA ALA A 133 -0.39 14.93 3.33
C ALA A 133 -0.74 13.48 3.67
N LEU A 134 -2.04 13.12 3.63
CA LEU A 134 -2.50 11.74 3.77
C LEU A 134 -1.88 10.84 2.69
N ILE A 135 -1.97 11.22 1.41
CA ILE A 135 -1.35 10.47 0.30
C ILE A 135 0.14 10.30 0.54
N GLN A 136 0.86 11.38 0.86
CA GLN A 136 2.29 11.35 1.12
C GLN A 136 2.65 10.38 2.26
N SER A 137 1.82 10.32 3.33
CA SER A 137 2.06 9.40 4.45
C SER A 137 2.02 7.92 4.06
N TYR A 138 1.31 7.56 2.99
CA TYR A 138 1.33 6.20 2.44
C TYR A 138 2.53 5.98 1.52
N LEU A 139 2.89 6.99 0.71
CA LEU A 139 4.11 6.92 -0.11
C LEU A 139 5.36 6.72 0.74
N ASP A 140 5.45 7.41 1.89
CA ASP A 140 6.56 7.27 2.83
C ASP A 140 6.64 5.87 3.47
N LYS A 141 5.52 5.13 3.50
CA LYS A 141 5.44 3.73 3.95
C LYS A 141 5.79 2.72 2.85
N GLY A 142 6.16 3.19 1.65
CA GLY A 142 6.53 2.34 0.53
C GLY A 142 5.36 1.98 -0.39
N TYR A 143 4.21 2.63 -0.28
CA TYR A 143 3.17 2.52 -1.31
C TYR A 143 3.50 3.40 -2.53
N VAL A 144 2.83 3.11 -3.65
CA VAL A 144 2.82 3.90 -4.87
C VAL A 144 1.38 4.30 -5.16
N LEU A 145 1.16 5.57 -5.51
CA LEU A 145 -0.15 6.07 -5.88
C LEU A 145 -0.62 5.45 -7.20
N VAL A 146 -1.78 4.78 -7.18
CA VAL A 146 -2.44 4.26 -8.39
C VAL A 146 -3.46 5.29 -8.88
N SER A 147 -4.36 5.73 -8.02
CA SER A 147 -5.31 6.81 -8.31
C SER A 147 -5.80 7.47 -7.03
N ALA A 148 -6.20 8.74 -7.14
CA ALA A 148 -6.87 9.47 -6.08
C ALA A 148 -8.05 10.22 -6.71
N ASP A 149 -9.23 10.08 -6.12
CA ASP A 149 -10.39 10.87 -6.52
C ASP A 149 -10.12 12.36 -6.29
N ALA A 150 -10.68 13.19 -7.16
CA ALA A 150 -10.66 14.62 -6.97
C ALA A 150 -11.56 15.01 -5.79
N LEU A 151 -11.09 15.93 -4.95
CA LEU A 151 -11.94 16.52 -3.92
C LEU A 151 -13.11 17.28 -4.57
N PRO A 152 -14.33 17.19 -4.00
CA PRO A 152 -15.46 17.97 -4.48
C PRO A 152 -15.19 19.46 -4.25
N ALA A 153 -15.72 20.32 -5.11
CA ALA A 153 -15.58 21.77 -4.96
C ALA A 153 -16.29 22.29 -3.70
N ASN A 154 -17.46 21.72 -3.39
CA ASN A 154 -18.29 22.09 -2.26
C ASN A 154 -18.72 20.85 -1.47
N PHE A 155 -19.03 21.06 -0.20
CA PHE A 155 -19.86 20.12 0.56
C PHE A 155 -21.22 19.99 -0.10
N ASP A 156 -21.82 18.81 -0.07
CA ASP A 156 -23.16 18.61 -0.63
C ASP A 156 -24.26 19.17 0.31
N ASN A 157 -25.49 18.70 0.15
CA ASN A 157 -26.62 19.09 1.00
C ASN A 157 -27.47 17.87 1.38
N ASN A 158 -26.84 16.69 1.44
CA ASN A 158 -27.52 15.43 1.68
C ASN A 158 -27.18 14.87 3.06
N ASP A 159 -27.98 15.25 4.05
CA ASP A 159 -27.79 14.83 5.45
C ASP A 159 -27.89 13.30 5.67
N ALA A 160 -28.35 12.53 4.67
CA ALA A 160 -28.49 11.08 4.77
C ALA A 160 -27.22 10.31 4.36
N VAL A 161 -26.30 10.94 3.61
CA VAL A 161 -25.14 10.26 3.02
C VAL A 161 -23.93 11.18 3.03
N ASP A 162 -22.86 10.74 3.70
CA ASP A 162 -21.56 11.43 3.66
C ASP A 162 -20.95 11.35 2.25
N GLN A 163 -20.34 12.44 1.80
CA GLN A 163 -19.48 12.41 0.60
C GLN A 163 -18.23 11.57 0.91
N ASN A 164 -17.75 10.79 -0.06
CA ASN A 164 -16.52 9.99 0.10
C ASN A 164 -15.63 10.11 -1.14
N VAL A 165 -14.33 10.27 -0.93
CA VAL A 165 -13.29 10.16 -1.98
C VAL A 165 -12.47 8.89 -1.78
N VAL A 166 -12.08 8.24 -2.87
CA VAL A 166 -11.32 6.98 -2.84
C VAL A 166 -9.88 7.20 -3.28
N LEU A 167 -8.96 6.60 -2.54
CA LEU A 167 -7.52 6.54 -2.81
C LEU A 167 -7.12 5.09 -3.06
N HIS A 168 -6.61 4.79 -4.25
CA HIS A 168 -6.03 3.49 -4.59
C HIS A 168 -4.50 3.56 -4.58
N LEU A 169 -3.89 2.58 -3.94
CA LEU A 169 -2.46 2.43 -3.77
C LEU A 169 -2.01 1.03 -4.19
N ALA A 170 -0.77 0.91 -4.67
CA ALA A 170 -0.11 -0.37 -4.88
C ALA A 170 1.17 -0.43 -4.03
N HIS A 171 1.72 -1.62 -3.85
CA HIS A 171 3.02 -1.76 -3.23
C HIS A 171 4.13 -1.29 -4.18
N GLY A 172 5.07 -0.50 -3.68
CA GLY A 172 6.30 -0.22 -4.38
C GLY A 172 7.25 -1.42 -4.38
N THR A 173 8.27 -1.36 -5.22
CA THR A 173 9.35 -2.33 -5.25
C THR A 173 10.70 -1.63 -5.22
N LYS A 174 11.70 -2.30 -4.65
CA LYS A 174 13.09 -1.85 -4.74
C LYS A 174 14.02 -3.04 -4.88
N GLU A 175 15.16 -2.82 -5.52
CA GLU A 175 16.21 -3.81 -5.64
C GLU A 175 17.26 -3.63 -4.54
N VAL A 176 17.69 -4.74 -3.95
CA VAL A 176 18.76 -4.77 -2.96
C VAL A 176 19.77 -5.87 -3.31
N VAL A 177 21.03 -5.67 -2.95
CA VAL A 177 22.06 -6.70 -3.13
C VAL A 177 21.74 -7.86 -2.19
N GLY A 178 21.59 -9.05 -2.74
CA GLY A 178 21.33 -10.27 -1.98
C GLY A 178 22.61 -10.88 -1.39
N THR A 179 22.46 -12.03 -0.71
CA THR A 179 23.59 -12.70 -0.07
C THR A 179 24.37 -13.53 -1.09
N PRO A 180 25.69 -13.33 -1.27
CA PRO A 180 26.47 -14.11 -2.22
C PRO A 180 26.57 -15.58 -1.80
N LYS A 181 26.59 -16.47 -2.80
CA LYS A 181 26.90 -17.90 -2.62
C LYS A 181 28.26 -18.21 -3.21
N THR A 182 28.94 -19.23 -2.69
CA THR A 182 30.22 -19.71 -3.24
C THR A 182 30.13 -21.20 -3.48
N VAL A 183 30.49 -21.63 -4.69
CA VAL A 183 30.69 -23.03 -5.04
C VAL A 183 32.19 -23.31 -5.05
N THR A 184 32.63 -24.32 -4.33
CA THR A 184 34.05 -24.66 -4.19
C THR A 184 34.39 -25.88 -5.02
N GLN A 185 35.45 -25.78 -5.82
CA GLN A 185 36.05 -26.92 -6.51
C GLN A 185 37.32 -27.34 -5.79
N THR A 186 37.38 -28.61 -5.38
CA THR A 186 38.51 -29.22 -4.68
C THR A 186 39.03 -30.43 -5.46
N VAL A 187 40.33 -30.45 -5.74
CA VAL A 187 41.02 -31.60 -6.33
C VAL A 187 42.11 -32.08 -5.37
N THR A 188 41.95 -33.30 -4.88
CA THR A 188 42.91 -33.95 -3.98
C THR A 188 43.74 -34.96 -4.75
N TYR A 189 45.04 -35.01 -4.48
CA TYR A 189 45.99 -35.87 -5.18
C TYR A 189 46.57 -36.88 -4.19
N VAL A 190 46.34 -38.17 -4.40
CA VAL A 190 46.78 -39.24 -3.48
C VAL A 190 47.48 -40.38 -4.21
N TYR A 191 48.35 -41.11 -3.52
CA TYR A 191 48.91 -42.34 -4.06
C TYR A 191 47.87 -43.47 -4.07
N GLY A 192 47.71 -44.14 -5.21
CA GLY A 192 46.75 -45.25 -5.39
C GLY A 192 47.31 -46.62 -5.01
N ASN A 193 48.64 -46.80 -5.06
CA ASN A 193 49.32 -48.07 -4.78
C ASN A 193 50.62 -47.90 -3.96
N GLY A 194 51.18 -49.05 -3.55
CA GLY A 194 52.45 -49.13 -2.83
C GLY A 194 52.42 -48.66 -1.36
N PRO A 195 53.58 -48.53 -0.71
CA PRO A 195 53.68 -48.19 0.72
C PRO A 195 53.11 -46.81 1.10
N LYS A 196 52.95 -45.91 0.12
CA LYS A 196 52.41 -44.56 0.30
C LYS A 196 50.90 -44.47 0.03
N LYS A 197 50.22 -45.58 -0.29
CA LYS A 197 48.80 -45.58 -0.66
C LYS A 197 47.95 -44.76 0.34
N GLY A 198 47.11 -43.89 -0.20
CA GLY A 198 46.23 -43.00 0.57
C GLY A 198 46.91 -41.74 1.13
N GLN A 199 48.24 -41.62 1.03
CA GLN A 199 48.95 -40.38 1.39
C GLN A 199 48.86 -39.36 0.24
N SER A 200 49.04 -38.07 0.58
CA SER A 200 49.10 -36.98 -0.40
C SER A 200 50.27 -37.18 -1.38
N ALA A 201 49.96 -37.13 -2.68
CA ALA A 201 50.92 -37.19 -3.77
C ALA A 201 51.35 -35.80 -4.26
N ALA A 202 50.47 -34.80 -4.10
CA ALA A 202 50.71 -33.39 -4.41
C ALA A 202 49.78 -32.50 -3.57
N ASP A 203 50.04 -31.19 -3.58
CA ASP A 203 49.22 -30.18 -2.91
C ASP A 203 47.78 -30.17 -3.45
N THR A 204 46.82 -30.06 -2.54
CA THR A 204 45.40 -29.99 -2.92
C THR A 204 45.11 -28.68 -3.64
N TYR A 205 44.40 -28.75 -4.76
CA TYR A 205 43.88 -27.58 -5.45
C TYR A 205 42.50 -27.23 -4.89
N THR A 206 42.27 -25.96 -4.59
CA THR A 206 40.97 -25.45 -4.17
C THR A 206 40.69 -24.08 -4.79
N LYS A 207 39.51 -23.92 -5.39
CA LYS A 207 39.06 -22.65 -5.98
C LYS A 207 37.59 -22.41 -5.64
N GLY A 208 37.29 -21.21 -5.13
CA GLY A 208 35.92 -20.74 -4.93
C GLY A 208 35.41 -19.92 -6.11
N TYR A 209 34.19 -20.18 -6.54
CA TYR A 209 33.46 -19.45 -7.56
C TYR A 209 32.27 -18.75 -6.91
N GLN A 210 32.33 -17.42 -6.83
CA GLN A 210 31.31 -16.61 -6.16
C GLN A 210 30.19 -16.24 -7.13
N PHE A 211 28.95 -16.44 -6.71
CA PHE A 211 27.73 -15.98 -7.37
C PHE A 211 27.08 -14.89 -6.52
N THR A 212 26.67 -13.80 -7.16
CA THR A 212 25.99 -12.68 -6.51
C THR A 212 24.52 -12.65 -6.93
N SER A 213 23.64 -12.13 -6.08
CA SER A 213 22.23 -11.93 -6.43
C SER A 213 21.77 -10.49 -6.20
N VAL A 214 20.70 -10.13 -6.89
CA VAL A 214 19.89 -8.94 -6.64
C VAL A 214 18.48 -9.41 -6.31
N ASP A 215 17.98 -9.01 -5.15
CA ASP A 215 16.63 -9.31 -4.69
C ASP A 215 15.72 -8.10 -4.98
N THR A 216 14.60 -8.34 -5.65
CA THR A 216 13.50 -7.38 -5.75
C THR A 216 12.60 -7.58 -4.55
N ILE A 217 12.46 -6.55 -3.72
CA ILE A 217 11.67 -6.60 -2.50
C ILE A 217 10.47 -5.66 -2.57
N ASP A 218 9.39 -6.10 -1.95
CA ASP A 218 8.18 -5.32 -1.70
C ASP A 218 8.47 -4.26 -0.64
N THR A 219 8.21 -2.98 -0.93
CA THR A 219 8.56 -1.89 -0.01
C THR A 219 7.61 -1.72 1.16
N VAL A 220 6.43 -2.34 1.13
CA VAL A 220 5.44 -2.28 2.21
C VAL A 220 5.63 -3.43 3.18
N THR A 221 5.75 -4.66 2.66
CA THR A 221 5.82 -5.88 3.47
C THR A 221 7.25 -6.31 3.78
N GLY A 222 8.23 -5.87 2.99
CA GLY A 222 9.61 -6.33 3.06
C GLY A 222 9.85 -7.73 2.49
N ALA A 223 8.84 -8.35 1.87
CA ALA A 223 8.97 -9.67 1.27
C ALA A 223 9.87 -9.63 0.02
N ILE A 224 10.67 -10.69 -0.20
CA ILE A 224 11.38 -10.89 -1.48
C ILE A 224 10.37 -11.40 -2.50
N LEU A 225 10.16 -10.62 -3.56
CA LEU A 225 9.26 -10.94 -4.66
C LEU A 225 9.98 -11.75 -5.74
N ASN A 226 11.27 -11.47 -5.95
CA ASN A 226 12.08 -12.11 -6.97
C ASN A 226 13.56 -12.03 -6.61
N THR A 227 14.35 -13.03 -7.03
CA THR A 227 15.81 -13.05 -6.87
C THR A 227 16.45 -13.36 -8.21
N VAL A 228 17.35 -12.49 -8.66
CA VAL A 228 18.11 -12.67 -9.91
C VAL A 228 19.57 -12.94 -9.57
N TRP A 229 20.08 -14.11 -9.98
CA TRP A 229 21.47 -14.50 -9.77
C TRP A 229 22.37 -14.11 -10.94
N SER A 230 23.66 -13.92 -10.65
CA SER A 230 24.70 -13.80 -11.65
C SER A 230 24.72 -15.03 -12.58
N PRO A 231 25.15 -14.87 -13.85
CA PRO A 231 25.20 -15.97 -14.81
C PRO A 231 26.01 -17.19 -14.33
N ALA A 232 25.75 -18.34 -14.95
CA ALA A 232 26.54 -19.54 -14.78
C ALA A 232 28.04 -19.27 -15.07
N GLN A 233 28.91 -19.94 -14.34
CA GLN A 233 30.35 -19.88 -14.52
C GLN A 233 30.87 -21.23 -15.04
N THR A 234 32.07 -21.24 -15.60
CA THR A 234 32.74 -22.48 -16.02
C THR A 234 34.00 -22.62 -15.20
N THR A 235 34.19 -23.79 -14.57
CA THR A 235 35.40 -24.06 -13.82
C THR A 235 36.61 -24.14 -14.74
N GLU A 236 37.77 -23.77 -14.20
CA GLU A 236 39.04 -23.90 -14.91
C GLU A 236 39.37 -25.37 -15.17
N VAL A 237 40.07 -25.64 -16.27
CA VAL A 237 40.69 -26.96 -16.53
C VAL A 237 41.90 -27.09 -15.63
N ILE A 238 41.96 -28.16 -14.84
CA ILE A 238 43.05 -28.37 -13.87
C ILE A 238 43.92 -29.52 -14.37
N GLN A 239 45.19 -29.24 -14.66
CA GLN A 239 46.17 -30.27 -15.01
C GLN A 239 46.66 -30.98 -13.74
N SER A 240 46.72 -32.31 -13.79
CA SER A 240 47.27 -33.11 -12.69
C SER A 240 48.79 -32.90 -12.59
N PRO A 241 49.34 -32.60 -11.40
CA PRO A 241 50.78 -32.42 -11.21
C PRO A 241 51.60 -33.62 -11.70
N THR A 242 52.80 -33.37 -12.21
CA THR A 242 53.71 -34.47 -12.54
C THR A 242 54.36 -34.99 -11.26
N VAL A 243 54.15 -36.26 -10.93
CA VAL A 243 54.78 -36.94 -9.78
C VAL A 243 55.76 -37.99 -10.30
N LYS A 244 57.06 -37.81 -10.03
CA LYS A 244 58.12 -38.65 -10.60
C LYS A 244 57.91 -40.14 -10.26
N GLY A 245 57.86 -40.98 -11.29
CA GLY A 245 57.68 -42.43 -11.16
C GLY A 245 56.23 -42.90 -11.02
N TYR A 246 55.26 -41.98 -11.10
CA TYR A 246 53.84 -42.28 -11.00
C TYR A 246 53.05 -41.68 -12.17
N THR A 247 51.96 -42.34 -12.55
CA THR A 247 51.01 -41.86 -13.56
C THR A 247 49.67 -41.60 -12.88
N PRO A 248 49.05 -40.42 -13.06
CA PRO A 248 47.71 -40.16 -12.52
C PRO A 248 46.64 -40.94 -13.29
N ASP A 249 45.54 -41.29 -12.64
CA ASP A 249 44.35 -41.88 -13.29
C ASP A 249 43.67 -40.91 -14.28
N ARG A 250 43.87 -39.61 -14.08
CA ARG A 250 43.43 -38.55 -14.99
C ARG A 250 44.52 -37.49 -15.16
N ASN A 251 44.86 -37.18 -16.41
CA ASN A 251 45.84 -36.13 -16.72
C ASN A 251 45.30 -34.73 -16.42
N GLU A 252 43.99 -34.55 -16.53
CA GLU A 252 43.32 -33.29 -16.24
C GLU A 252 41.91 -33.52 -15.68
N ILE A 253 41.39 -32.48 -15.05
CA ILE A 253 40.00 -32.34 -14.68
C ILE A 253 39.43 -31.27 -15.61
N SER A 254 38.56 -31.67 -16.53
CA SER A 254 37.94 -30.76 -17.49
C SER A 254 37.04 -29.73 -16.81
N GLY A 255 36.87 -28.57 -17.46
CA GLY A 255 35.98 -27.52 -16.98
C GLY A 255 34.53 -27.98 -16.96
N GLN A 256 33.80 -27.56 -15.93
CA GLN A 256 32.39 -27.88 -15.73
C GLN A 256 31.59 -26.58 -15.59
N THR A 257 30.39 -26.54 -16.17
CA THR A 257 29.48 -25.41 -15.95
C THR A 257 28.85 -25.54 -14.57
N ILE A 258 28.95 -24.48 -13.78
CA ILE A 258 28.40 -24.38 -12.43
C ILE A 258 27.45 -23.18 -12.32
N THR A 259 26.46 -23.31 -11.45
CA THR A 259 25.49 -22.26 -11.12
C THR A 259 25.49 -22.02 -9.62
N HIS A 260 24.75 -21.02 -9.15
CA HIS A 260 24.58 -20.73 -7.73
C HIS A 260 23.93 -21.87 -6.91
N ASP A 261 23.30 -22.84 -7.58
CA ASP A 261 22.69 -24.03 -6.96
C ASP A 261 23.55 -25.29 -7.11
N SER A 262 24.72 -25.19 -7.75
CA SER A 262 25.66 -26.31 -7.82
C SER A 262 26.21 -26.64 -6.43
N GLU A 263 26.27 -27.93 -6.10
CA GLU A 263 27.02 -28.40 -4.92
C GLU A 263 28.53 -28.18 -5.12
N ASP A 264 29.26 -28.21 -4.01
CA ASP A 264 30.72 -28.20 -4.04
C ASP A 264 31.25 -29.41 -4.83
N LEU A 265 32.19 -29.13 -5.73
CA LEU A 265 32.80 -30.14 -6.59
C LEU A 265 34.01 -30.74 -5.89
N SER A 266 34.00 -32.04 -5.66
CA SER A 266 35.14 -32.77 -5.09
C SER A 266 35.63 -33.84 -6.05
N THR A 267 36.93 -33.83 -6.33
CA THR A 267 37.60 -34.82 -7.19
C THR A 267 38.84 -35.36 -6.49
N VAL A 268 39.04 -36.68 -6.57
CA VAL A 268 40.26 -37.34 -6.13
C VAL A 268 41.00 -37.87 -7.36
N VAL A 269 42.27 -37.49 -7.49
CA VAL A 269 43.21 -37.99 -8.49
C VAL A 269 44.16 -38.97 -7.81
N THR A 270 44.27 -40.16 -8.38
CA THR A 270 45.08 -41.24 -7.81
C THR A 270 46.31 -41.52 -8.67
N TYR A 271 47.49 -41.55 -8.04
CA TYR A 271 48.77 -41.78 -8.69
C TYR A 271 49.22 -43.22 -8.52
N THR A 272 49.48 -43.90 -9.64
CA THR A 272 49.89 -45.31 -9.66
C THR A 272 51.33 -45.41 -10.15
N ALA A 273 52.21 -46.02 -9.35
CA ALA A 273 53.54 -46.39 -9.80
C ALA A 273 53.42 -47.57 -10.79
N GLY A 274 54.10 -47.46 -11.93
CA GLY A 274 54.23 -48.58 -12.86
C GLY A 274 55.16 -49.68 -12.32
N ASP A 275 55.18 -50.82 -13.01
CA ASP A 275 56.03 -51.95 -12.64
C ASP A 275 57.50 -51.52 -12.60
N GLN A 276 58.18 -51.84 -11.49
CA GLN A 276 59.60 -51.58 -11.34
C GLN A 276 60.36 -52.88 -11.47
N THR A 277 61.22 -52.97 -12.48
CA THR A 277 62.12 -54.10 -12.62
C THR A 277 63.34 -53.89 -11.74
N VAL A 278 63.49 -54.71 -10.70
CA VAL A 278 64.71 -54.72 -9.89
C VAL A 278 65.69 -55.70 -10.52
N LYS A 279 66.93 -55.26 -10.75
CA LYS A 279 68.06 -56.13 -11.05
C LYS A 279 68.72 -56.55 -9.74
N VAL A 280 68.66 -57.83 -9.43
CA VAL A 280 69.34 -58.37 -8.24
C VAL A 280 70.69 -58.93 -8.67
N HIS A 281 71.77 -58.37 -8.11
CA HIS A 281 73.12 -58.92 -8.26
C HIS A 281 73.40 -59.85 -7.08
N TYR A 282 73.69 -61.12 -7.39
CA TYR A 282 74.11 -62.11 -6.39
C TYR A 282 75.63 -62.17 -6.35
N ILE A 283 76.21 -61.95 -5.16
CA ILE A 283 77.65 -62.13 -4.90
C ILE A 283 77.83 -63.38 -4.04
N ASP A 284 78.51 -64.38 -4.58
CA ASP A 284 78.89 -65.58 -3.84
C ASP A 284 80.08 -65.28 -2.93
N VAL A 285 79.88 -65.43 -1.62
CA VAL A 285 80.87 -65.18 -0.56
C VAL A 285 81.64 -66.43 -0.13
N TYR A 286 81.43 -67.58 -0.76
CA TYR A 286 82.05 -68.86 -0.35
C TYR A 286 83.04 -69.48 -1.34
N GLY A 287 83.46 -68.78 -2.40
CA GLY A 287 84.39 -69.35 -3.38
C GLY A 287 85.35 -68.39 -4.07
N GLY A 288 86.42 -67.94 -3.39
CA GLY A 288 87.75 -67.60 -3.95
C GLY A 288 87.93 -66.59 -5.09
N ALA A 289 86.88 -66.16 -5.78
CA ALA A 289 86.89 -65.14 -6.82
C ALA A 289 85.46 -64.59 -6.90
N ASN A 290 85.29 -63.29 -6.70
CA ASN A 290 84.01 -62.56 -6.80
C ASN A 290 83.43 -62.70 -8.22
N LYS A 291 82.81 -63.85 -8.52
CA LYS A 291 82.22 -64.14 -9.81
C LYS A 291 80.75 -63.74 -9.77
N GLU A 292 80.40 -62.78 -10.60
CA GLU A 292 79.03 -62.28 -10.73
C GLU A 292 78.12 -63.39 -11.24
N LEU A 293 77.06 -63.71 -10.49
CA LEU A 293 76.01 -64.62 -10.92
C LEU A 293 74.92 -63.78 -11.60
N THR A 294 74.62 -64.14 -12.85
CA THR A 294 73.72 -63.49 -13.82
C THR A 294 72.60 -62.62 -13.25
N ASP A 295 72.45 -61.42 -13.81
CA ASP A 295 71.30 -60.52 -13.62
C ASP A 295 69.97 -61.28 -13.75
N GLN A 296 69.14 -61.29 -12.71
CA GLN A 296 67.73 -61.65 -12.81
C GLN A 296 66.87 -60.38 -12.74
N LEU A 297 66.00 -60.20 -13.74
CA LEU A 297 64.90 -59.25 -13.65
C LEU A 297 63.82 -59.84 -12.72
N GLN A 298 63.47 -59.11 -11.67
CA GLN A 298 62.24 -59.35 -10.90
C GLN A 298 61.28 -58.18 -11.12
N THR A 299 60.03 -58.50 -11.41
CA THR A 299 58.87 -57.59 -11.47
C THR A 299 58.14 -57.56 -10.16
#